data_AF-A0A2V5KU66-F1
#
_entry.id   AF-A0A2V5KU66-F1
#
_cell.length_a   1.000
_cell.length_b   1.000
_cell.length_c   1.000
_cell.angle_alpha   90.00
_cell.angle_beta   90.00
_cell.angle_gamma   90.00
#
_symmetry.space_group_name_H-M   'P 1'
#
loop_
_entity.id
_entity.type
_entity.pdbx_description
1 polymer ?
#
loop_
_entity_poly.entity_id
_entity_poly.type
_entity_poly.pdbx_seq_one_letter_code
_entity_poly.pdbx_strand_id
1 'polypeptide(L)'
;LADEQLAAAKLYSVELSEDCQQGALIPEELRASFVPMRGRIEDFLKRDQLPQSIDMFVHDSSHSYRHMLWEFRQFWPRLRDGGLLMSHDVQMNSAFPEFIASTYAHDKKTGRRDAQRTSHYEWGRWGYIGFAVKKANH
;
A
#
# COMPACT_ATOMS: atom_id res chain seq x y z
N LEU A 1 20.63 0.98 16.24
CA LEU A 1 19.60 1.92 15.74
C LEU A 1 18.84 1.38 14.52
N ALA A 2 19.42 1.26 13.32
CA ALA A 2 18.70 0.70 12.16
C ALA A 2 18.35 -0.80 12.33
N ASP A 3 19.30 -1.60 12.82
CA ASP A 3 19.08 -3.04 13.08
C ASP A 3 18.08 -3.32 14.21
N GLU A 4 17.99 -2.43 15.21
CA GLU A 4 17.01 -2.55 16.30
C GLU A 4 15.58 -2.25 15.84
N GLN A 5 15.40 -1.37 14.85
CA GLN A 5 14.08 -1.11 14.27
C GLN A 5 13.62 -2.27 13.36
N LEU A 6 14.55 -2.94 12.67
CA LEU A 6 14.26 -4.18 11.93
C LEU A 6 13.79 -5.30 12.87
N ALA A 7 14.32 -5.38 14.09
CA ALA A 7 13.89 -6.39 15.07
C ALA A 7 12.42 -6.25 15.51
N ALA A 8 11.81 -5.06 15.34
CA ALA A 8 10.40 -4.80 15.65
C ALA A 8 9.48 -4.82 14.41
N ALA A 9 10.03 -4.88 13.20
CA ALA A 9 9.24 -4.85 11.97
C ALA A 9 8.29 -6.04 11.89
N LYS A 10 7.10 -5.82 11.32
CA LYS A 10 6.08 -6.85 11.11
C LYS A 10 5.64 -6.88 9.65
N LEU A 11 5.54 -8.08 9.09
CA LEU A 11 4.95 -8.33 7.77
C LEU A 11 3.59 -8.98 7.96
N TYR A 12 2.53 -8.21 7.70
CA TYR A 12 1.16 -8.71 7.65
C TYR A 12 0.87 -9.19 6.23
N SER A 13 0.46 -10.45 6.07
CA SER A 13 0.04 -11.01 4.77
C SER A 13 -1.36 -11.58 4.91
N VAL A 14 -2.24 -11.19 4.00
CA VAL A 14 -3.66 -11.54 4.01
C VAL A 14 -3.93 -12.45 2.83
N GLU A 15 -4.34 -13.68 3.12
CA GLU A 15 -4.71 -14.65 2.08
C GLU A 15 -6.17 -15.10 2.26
N LEU A 16 -6.85 -15.30 1.14
CA LEU A 16 -8.22 -15.82 1.14
C LEU A 16 -8.26 -17.36 1.07
N SER A 17 -7.30 -17.99 0.38
CA SER A 17 -7.29 -19.44 0.15
C SER A 17 -6.86 -20.19 1.40
N GLU A 18 -7.63 -21.22 1.78
CA GLU A 18 -7.29 -22.14 2.86
C GLU A 18 -6.26 -23.20 2.43
N ASP A 19 -6.15 -23.44 1.12
CA ASP A 19 -5.27 -24.45 0.53
C ASP A 19 -3.82 -23.95 0.40
N CYS A 20 -3.58 -22.65 0.61
CA CYS A 20 -2.25 -22.05 0.50
C CYS A 20 -1.52 -22.07 1.85
N GLN A 21 -0.30 -22.61 1.86
CA GLN A 21 0.60 -22.48 3.00
C GLN A 21 1.18 -21.04 3.05
N GLN A 22 0.64 -20.23 3.96
CA GLN A 22 1.15 -18.88 4.21
C GLN A 22 2.58 -18.90 4.76
N GLY A 23 3.45 -18.05 4.20
CA GLY A 23 4.81 -17.87 4.68
C GLY A 23 5.76 -19.03 4.39
N ALA A 24 5.41 -19.93 3.45
CA ALA A 24 6.28 -21.07 3.08
C ALA A 24 7.67 -20.62 2.63
N LEU A 25 7.77 -19.47 1.95
CA LEU A 25 9.02 -18.89 1.46
C LEU A 25 9.72 -17.97 2.47
N ILE A 26 9.17 -17.78 3.67
CA ILE A 26 9.76 -16.90 4.68
C ILE A 26 10.87 -17.67 5.42
N PRO A 27 12.11 -17.16 5.42
CA PRO A 27 13.21 -17.73 6.18
C PRO A 27 12.88 -17.85 7.68
N GLU A 28 13.41 -18.87 8.34
CA GLU A 28 13.07 -19.17 9.73
C GLU A 28 13.35 -18.00 10.68
N GLU A 29 14.45 -17.27 10.43
CA GLU A 29 14.89 -16.13 11.23
C GLU A 29 13.91 -14.94 11.16
N LEU A 30 13.10 -14.86 10.11
CA LEU A 30 12.12 -13.79 9.90
C LEU A 30 10.68 -14.18 10.30
N ARG A 31 10.43 -15.46 10.62
CA ARG A 31 9.07 -15.94 10.94
C ARG A 31 8.47 -15.28 12.18
N ALA A 32 9.28 -14.88 13.15
CA ALA A 32 8.80 -14.17 14.34
C ALA A 32 8.18 -12.79 14.03
N SER A 33 8.53 -12.22 12.87
CA SER A 33 8.00 -10.95 12.36
C SER A 33 6.86 -11.13 11.36
N PHE A 34 6.57 -12.36 10.94
CA PHE A 34 5.48 -12.65 10.03
C PHE A 34 4.15 -12.80 10.76
N VAL A 35 3.13 -12.09 10.29
CA VAL A 35 1.77 -12.14 10.83
C VAL A 35 0.83 -12.61 9.72
N PRO A 36 0.58 -13.93 9.62
CA PRO A 36 -0.36 -14.48 8.65
C PRO A 36 -1.80 -14.15 9.06
N MET A 37 -2.62 -13.72 8.10
CA MET A 37 -4.03 -13.42 8.28
C MET A 37 -4.84 -14.15 7.22
N ARG A 38 -5.91 -14.84 7.63
CA ARG A 38 -6.79 -15.60 6.71
C ARG A 38 -8.18 -15.01 6.64
N GLY A 39 -8.58 -14.60 5.44
CA GLY A 39 -9.89 -14.02 5.18
C GLY A 39 -9.83 -12.84 4.23
N ARG A 40 -10.96 -12.14 4.11
CA ARG A 40 -11.08 -10.97 3.23
C ARG A 40 -10.55 -9.72 3.91
N ILE A 41 -9.80 -8.92 3.17
CA ILE A 41 -9.23 -7.66 3.65
C ILE A 41 -10.29 -6.68 4.17
N GLU A 42 -11.48 -6.69 3.55
CA GLU A 42 -12.63 -5.88 3.95
C GLU A 42 -13.09 -6.19 5.37
N ASP A 43 -13.03 -7.45 5.79
CA ASP A 43 -13.51 -7.87 7.10
C ASP A 43 -12.50 -7.48 8.20
N PHE A 44 -11.20 -7.54 7.90
CA PHE A 44 -10.15 -7.06 8.80
C PHE A 44 -10.20 -5.54 8.99
N LEU A 45 -10.46 -4.78 7.91
CA LEU A 45 -10.65 -3.33 8.01
C LEU A 45 -11.88 -2.98 8.85
N LYS A 46 -13.02 -3.66 8.66
CA LYS A 46 -14.25 -3.41 9.44
C LYS A 46 -14.12 -3.70 10.92
N ARG A 47 -13.30 -4.70 11.28
CA ARG A 47 -13.06 -5.13 12.66
C ARG A 47 -11.86 -4.42 13.30
N ASP A 48 -11.25 -3.48 12.58
CA ASP A 48 -10.06 -2.74 13.02
C ASP A 48 -8.89 -3.65 13.43
N GLN A 49 -8.70 -4.74 12.68
CA GLN A 49 -7.68 -5.76 12.96
C GLN A 49 -6.36 -5.52 12.21
N LEU A 50 -6.23 -4.38 11.53
CA LEU A 50 -5.03 -3.99 10.80
C LEU A 50 -4.34 -2.81 11.49
N PRO A 51 -3.00 -2.69 11.36
CA PRO A 51 -2.28 -1.54 11.90
C PRO A 51 -2.86 -0.22 11.39
N GLN A 52 -2.96 0.77 12.30
CA GLN A 52 -3.40 2.13 11.95
C GLN A 52 -2.36 2.89 11.14
N SER A 53 -1.08 2.57 11.36
CA SER A 53 0.06 3.17 10.68
C SER A 53 0.94 2.07 10.11
N ILE A 54 1.29 2.19 8.84
CA ILE A 54 2.13 1.24 8.11
C ILE A 54 3.22 1.97 7.33
N ASP A 55 4.38 1.31 7.19
CA ASP A 55 5.51 1.84 6.43
C ASP A 55 5.36 1.57 4.92
N MET A 56 4.74 0.45 4.58
CA MET A 56 4.57 -0.02 3.21
C MET A 56 3.23 -0.75 3.03
N PHE A 57 2.61 -0.55 1.87
CA PHE A 57 1.45 -1.30 1.41
C PHE A 57 1.76 -1.92 0.04
N VAL A 58 1.49 -3.21 -0.13
CA VAL A 58 1.68 -3.94 -1.38
C VAL A 58 0.35 -4.56 -1.81
N HIS A 59 -0.12 -4.18 -2.99
CA HIS A 59 -1.29 -4.79 -3.62
C HIS A 59 -0.88 -5.95 -4.53
N ASP A 60 -1.37 -7.14 -4.21
CA ASP A 60 -1.21 -8.36 -5.01
C ASP A 60 -2.47 -9.27 -4.92
N SER A 61 -3.64 -8.66 -5.05
CA SER A 61 -4.93 -9.35 -4.87
C SER A 61 -5.75 -9.33 -6.17
N SER A 62 -7.00 -8.88 -6.13
CA SER A 62 -7.83 -8.76 -7.34
C SER A 62 -7.39 -7.57 -8.20
N HIS A 63 -7.02 -7.85 -9.46
CA HIS A 63 -6.77 -6.82 -10.49
C HIS A 63 -8.03 -6.21 -11.09
N SER A 64 -9.18 -6.34 -10.42
CA SER A 64 -10.35 -5.58 -10.82
C SER A 64 -10.14 -4.10 -10.48
N TYR A 65 -10.48 -3.23 -11.44
CA TYR A 65 -10.36 -1.78 -11.30
C TYR A 65 -10.95 -1.27 -9.97
N ARG A 66 -12.15 -1.76 -9.60
CA ARG A 66 -12.86 -1.32 -8.39
C ARG A 66 -12.13 -1.73 -7.11
N HIS A 67 -11.53 -2.93 -7.07
CA HIS A 67 -10.87 -3.44 -5.89
C HIS A 67 -9.52 -2.75 -5.67
N MET A 68 -8.68 -2.65 -6.72
CA MET A 68 -7.42 -1.92 -6.67
C MET A 68 -7.62 -0.49 -6.15
N LEU A 69 -8.54 0.26 -6.78
CA LEU A 69 -8.80 1.65 -6.40
C LEU A 69 -9.37 1.77 -4.99
N TRP A 70 -10.17 0.81 -4.56
CA TRP A 70 -10.68 0.76 -3.19
C TRP A 70 -9.55 0.53 -2.19
N GLU A 71 -8.67 -0.45 -2.39
CA GLU A 71 -7.55 -0.73 -1.50
C GLU A 71 -6.59 0.46 -1.41
N PHE A 72 -6.23 1.07 -2.54
CA PHE A 72 -5.37 2.26 -2.53
C PHE A 72 -5.96 3.37 -1.66
N ARG A 73 -7.27 3.60 -1.75
CA ARG A 73 -7.97 4.59 -0.92
C ARG A 73 -8.05 4.21 0.56
N GLN A 74 -8.12 2.91 0.90
CA GLN A 74 -8.13 2.45 2.29
C GLN A 74 -6.76 2.54 2.95
N PHE A 75 -5.70 2.20 2.22
CA PHE A 75 -4.36 2.07 2.78
C PHE A 75 -3.51 3.32 2.65
N TRP A 76 -3.78 4.21 1.68
CA TRP A 76 -3.06 5.48 1.58
C TRP A 76 -3.14 6.36 2.84
N PRO A 77 -4.30 6.51 3.51
CA PRO A 77 -4.37 7.23 4.78
C PRO A 77 -3.56 6.56 5.89
N ARG A 78 -3.43 5.23 5.88
CA ARG A 78 -2.69 4.43 6.87
C ARG A 78 -1.18 4.45 6.65
N LEU A 79 -0.70 4.76 5.45
CA LEU A 79 0.72 4.96 5.21
C LEU A 79 1.22 6.13 6.06
N ARG A 80 2.33 5.94 6.78
CA ARG A 80 3.03 7.05 7.41
C ARG A 80 3.60 8.01 6.36
N ASP A 81 4.05 9.16 6.82
CA ASP A 81 4.82 10.10 6.02
C ASP A 81 6.09 9.43 5.47
N GLY A 82 6.33 9.55 4.16
CA GLY A 82 7.40 8.82 3.47
C GLY A 82 7.11 7.33 3.23
N GLY A 83 5.92 6.85 3.57
CA GLY A 83 5.51 5.46 3.35
C GLY A 83 5.32 5.13 1.86
N LEU A 84 5.46 3.84 1.54
CA LEU A 84 5.46 3.34 0.16
C LEU A 84 4.17 2.58 -0.17
N LEU A 85 3.45 3.03 -1.19
CA LEU A 85 2.43 2.23 -1.87
C LEU A 85 3.06 1.55 -3.08
N MET A 86 2.90 0.24 -3.20
CA MET A 86 3.32 -0.54 -4.34
C MET A 86 2.17 -1.42 -4.82
N SER A 87 2.05 -1.60 -6.13
CA SER A 87 1.08 -2.51 -6.73
C SER A 87 1.75 -3.22 -7.88
N HIS A 88 1.56 -4.52 -7.98
CA HIS A 88 1.86 -5.21 -9.23
C HIS A 88 0.68 -5.06 -10.22
N ASP A 89 0.93 -5.43 -11.48
CA ASP A 89 -0.01 -5.43 -12.59
C ASP A 89 -0.81 -4.14 -12.83
N VAL A 90 -0.17 -2.99 -12.61
CA VAL A 90 -0.79 -1.66 -12.79
C VAL A 90 -1.15 -1.32 -14.24
N GLN A 91 -0.72 -2.13 -15.20
CA GLN A 91 -1.08 -2.03 -16.62
C GLN A 91 -2.46 -2.62 -16.94
N MET A 92 -3.02 -3.47 -16.07
CA MET A 92 -4.26 -4.21 -16.39
C MET A 92 -5.50 -3.31 -16.46
N ASN A 93 -5.47 -2.16 -15.81
CA ASN A 93 -6.54 -1.16 -15.85
C ASN A 93 -6.04 0.23 -15.39
N SER A 94 -6.92 1.23 -15.37
CA SER A 94 -6.56 2.62 -15.03
C SER A 94 -6.54 2.95 -13.53
N ALA A 95 -6.77 2.00 -12.62
CA ALA A 95 -6.93 2.27 -11.19
C ALA A 95 -5.70 2.94 -10.58
N PHE A 96 -4.50 2.46 -10.91
CA PHE A 96 -3.26 3.03 -10.40
C PHE A 96 -3.02 4.46 -10.91
N PRO A 97 -2.95 4.76 -12.22
CA PRO A 97 -2.77 6.14 -12.68
C PRO A 97 -3.90 7.08 -12.25
N GLU A 98 -5.14 6.60 -12.13
CA GLU A 98 -6.24 7.40 -11.60
C GLU A 98 -6.06 7.71 -10.11
N PHE A 99 -5.63 6.72 -9.32
CA PHE A 99 -5.32 6.93 -7.91
C PHE A 99 -4.22 7.97 -7.75
N ILE A 100 -3.13 7.87 -8.51
CA ILE A 100 -2.06 8.88 -8.52
C ILE A 100 -2.57 10.25 -8.99
N ALA A 101 -3.46 10.30 -9.99
CA ALA A 101 -4.07 11.56 -10.40
C ALA A 101 -4.82 12.21 -9.22
N SER A 102 -5.48 11.41 -8.38
CA SER A 102 -6.21 11.88 -7.20
C SER A 102 -5.30 12.38 -6.06
N THR A 103 -4.02 12.01 -6.05
CA THR A 103 -3.06 12.50 -5.04
C THR A 103 -2.47 13.86 -5.39
N TYR A 104 -2.62 14.33 -6.64
CA TYR A 104 -2.28 15.71 -7.02
C TYR A 104 -3.30 16.71 -6.47
N ALA A 105 -2.78 17.86 -6.05
CA ALA A 105 -3.58 19.05 -5.86
C ALA A 105 -3.30 20.06 -6.97
N HIS A 106 -4.33 20.80 -7.36
CA HIS A 106 -4.23 21.88 -8.33
C HIS A 106 -4.74 23.18 -7.71
N ASP A 107 -4.14 24.29 -8.12
CA ASP A 107 -4.67 25.62 -7.88
C ASP A 107 -5.93 25.83 -8.74
N LYS A 108 -7.04 26.21 -8.12
CA LYS A 108 -8.34 26.31 -8.80
C LYS A 108 -8.42 27.45 -9.81
N LYS A 109 -7.56 28.46 -9.70
CA LYS A 109 -7.58 29.64 -10.60
C LYS A 109 -6.76 29.39 -11.86
N THR A 110 -5.61 28.74 -11.71
CA THR A 110 -4.61 28.57 -12.77
C THR A 110 -4.58 27.16 -13.35
N GLY A 111 -5.16 26.17 -12.67
CA GLY A 111 -5.09 24.75 -13.03
C GLY A 111 -3.71 24.13 -12.83
N ARG A 112 -2.70 24.92 -12.41
CA ARG A 112 -1.34 24.42 -12.19
C ARG A 112 -1.28 23.54 -10.95
N ARG A 113 -0.35 22.58 -10.96
CA ARG A 113 -0.09 21.71 -9.80
C ARG A 113 0.31 22.55 -8.60
N ASP A 114 -0.40 22.34 -7.51
CA ASP A 114 -0.08 22.82 -6.17
C ASP A 114 0.83 21.80 -5.49
N ALA A 115 2.13 22.06 -5.52
CA ALA A 115 3.13 21.15 -4.96
C ALA A 115 3.03 21.04 -3.43
N GLN A 116 2.49 22.05 -2.73
CA GLN A 116 2.33 22.00 -1.28
C GLN A 116 1.20 21.04 -0.89
N ARG A 117 0.07 21.12 -1.60
CA ARG A 117 -1.12 20.30 -1.33
C ARG A 117 -1.12 18.92 -2.00
N THR A 118 -0.23 18.67 -2.96
CA THR A 118 -0.03 17.33 -3.54
C THR A 118 0.48 16.37 -2.48
N SER A 119 -0.14 15.19 -2.36
CA SER A 119 0.06 14.26 -1.24
C SER A 119 1.08 13.14 -1.49
N HIS A 120 1.70 13.11 -2.66
CA HIS A 120 2.82 12.20 -2.99
C HIS A 120 4.09 12.99 -3.35
N TYR A 121 5.24 12.36 -3.18
CA TYR A 121 6.55 12.93 -3.56
C TYR A 121 7.04 12.37 -4.89
N GLU A 122 7.24 11.06 -4.94
CA GLU A 122 7.67 10.32 -6.11
C GLU A 122 6.64 9.25 -6.44
N TRP A 123 6.48 8.99 -7.72
CA TRP A 123 5.70 7.87 -8.20
C TRP A 123 6.18 7.49 -9.59
N GLY A 124 5.89 6.28 -10.00
CA GLY A 124 6.20 5.83 -11.33
C GLY A 124 5.74 4.40 -11.56
N ARG A 125 6.16 3.89 -12.71
CA ARG A 125 5.97 2.50 -13.09
C ARG A 125 7.26 1.95 -13.65
N TRP A 126 7.67 0.79 -13.16
CA TRP A 126 8.76 0.00 -13.73
C TRP A 126 8.23 -1.37 -14.15
N GLY A 127 8.12 -1.57 -15.47
CA GLY A 127 7.42 -2.74 -16.02
C GLY A 127 5.95 -2.75 -15.60
N TYR A 128 5.55 -3.78 -14.87
CA TYR A 128 4.19 -3.98 -14.35
C TYR A 128 4.01 -3.50 -12.91
N ILE A 129 5.09 -3.04 -12.27
CA ILE A 129 5.08 -2.53 -10.90
C ILE A 129 4.86 -1.02 -10.91
N GLY A 130 3.79 -0.57 -10.25
CA GLY A 130 3.59 0.83 -9.89
C GLY A 130 4.02 1.10 -8.46
N PHE A 131 4.58 2.28 -8.22
CA PHE A 131 4.93 2.73 -6.87
C PHE A 131 4.59 4.20 -6.67
N ALA A 132 4.30 4.58 -5.41
CA ALA A 132 4.16 5.96 -4.99
C ALA A 132 4.60 6.14 -3.54
N VAL A 133 5.35 7.21 -3.28
CA VAL A 133 5.82 7.60 -1.95
C VAL A 133 4.91 8.68 -1.41
N LYS A 134 4.29 8.42 -0.26
CA LYS A 134 3.42 9.39 0.42
C LYS A 134 4.25 10.56 0.93
N LYS A 135 3.82 11.78 0.61
CA LYS A 135 4.47 13.01 1.06
C LYS A 135 4.21 13.22 2.55
N ALA A 136 5.20 13.73 3.25
CA ALA A 136 5.04 14.14 4.64
C ALA A 136 4.09 15.34 4.77
N ASN A 137 3.20 15.29 5.76
CA ASN A 137 2.42 16.44 6.19
C ASN A 137 3.27 17.22 7.21
N HIS A 138 3.92 18.29 6.76
CA HIS A 138 4.58 19.25 7.65
C HIS A 138 3.57 20.18 8.32
#